data_AF-A0A7Y8KVU0-F1
#
_entry.id   AF-A0A7Y8KVU0-F1
#
_cell.length_a   1.000
_cell.length_b   1.000
_cell.length_c   1.000
_cell.angle_alpha   90.00
_cell.angle_beta   90.00
_cell.angle_gamma   90.00
#
_symmetry.space_group_name_H-M   'P 1'
#
loop_
_entity.id
_entity.type
_entity.pdbx_description
1 polymer ?
#
loop_
_entity_poly.entity_id
_entity_poly.type
_entity_poly.pdbx_seq_one_letter_code
_entity_poly.pdbx_strand_id
1 'polypeptide(L)'
;MRTNIDIDDDLMAAAMEAGGFKTKKEAVEEGLRLVRRRKVYDGLLALRGKLQWDDSDAAWALARAEEAPAMAVQETKGSYAVQAKAAAIVRSAKAKRPAAVARSKVK
;
A
#
# COMPACT_ATOMS: atom_id res chain seq x y z
N MET A 1 -10.32 23.80 -29.61
CA MET A 1 -10.36 24.67 -30.80
C MET A 1 -10.76 23.81 -31.99
N ARG A 2 -11.60 24.30 -32.91
CA ARG A 2 -11.95 23.58 -34.14
C ARG A 2 -10.95 23.96 -35.22
N THR A 3 -10.31 22.95 -35.80
CA THR A 3 -9.28 23.13 -36.83
C THR A 3 -9.53 22.11 -37.92
N ASN A 4 -9.38 22.51 -39.17
CA ASN A 4 -9.42 21.60 -40.31
C ASN A 4 -7.98 21.18 -40.62
N ILE A 5 -7.73 19.87 -40.66
CA ILE A 5 -6.43 19.27 -40.93
C ILE A 5 -6.65 18.04 -41.81
N ASP A 6 -5.74 17.82 -42.76
CA ASP A 6 -5.75 16.61 -43.59
C ASP A 6 -5.02 15.49 -42.84
N ILE A 7 -5.68 14.34 -42.68
CA ILE A 7 -5.17 13.16 -41.96
C ILE A 7 -5.38 11.96 -42.87
N ASP A 8 -4.40 11.05 -42.88
CA ASP A 8 -4.53 9.74 -43.53
C ASP A 8 -5.73 8.95 -42.95
N ASP A 9 -6.58 8.45 -43.83
CA ASP A 9 -7.80 7.72 -43.46
C ASP A 9 -7.48 6.35 -42.83
N ASP A 10 -6.41 5.68 -43.28
CA ASP A 10 -6.00 4.39 -42.73
C ASP A 10 -5.50 4.57 -41.28
N LEU A 11 -4.77 5.66 -41.03
CA LEU A 11 -4.32 6.02 -39.69
C LEU A 11 -5.49 6.30 -38.75
N MET A 12 -6.49 7.05 -39.23
CA MET A 12 -7.68 7.35 -38.44
C MET A 12 -8.49 6.09 -38.14
N ALA A 13 -8.65 5.20 -39.13
CA ALA A 13 -9.33 3.91 -38.96
C ALA A 13 -8.62 3.06 -37.89
N ALA A 14 -7.29 2.91 -38.00
CA ALA A 14 -6.49 2.17 -37.02
C ALA A 14 -6.60 2.78 -35.60
N ALA A 15 -6.60 4.11 -35.48
CA ALA A 15 -6.76 4.78 -34.19
C ALA A 15 -8.15 4.58 -33.59
N MET A 16 -9.20 4.61 -34.42
CA MET A 16 -10.58 4.37 -33.98
C MET A 16 -10.79 2.92 -33.56
N GLU A 17 -10.24 1.95 -34.29
CA GLU A 17 -10.30 0.53 -33.92
C GLU A 17 -9.52 0.24 -32.63
N ALA A 18 -8.29 0.74 -32.52
CA ALA A 18 -7.43 0.50 -31.36
C ALA A 18 -8.01 1.12 -30.06
N GLY A 19 -8.66 2.28 -30.18
CA GLY A 19 -9.23 3.00 -29.03
C GLY A 19 -10.73 2.79 -28.80
N GLY A 20 -11.43 2.08 -29.70
CA GLY A 20 -12.88 1.88 -29.62
C GLY A 20 -13.68 3.19 -29.66
N PHE A 21 -13.20 4.19 -30.39
CA PHE A 21 -13.80 5.53 -30.40
C PHE A 21 -15.02 5.61 -31.31
N LYS A 22 -16.04 6.36 -30.90
CA LYS A 22 -17.27 6.55 -31.69
C LYS A 22 -17.13 7.67 -32.71
N THR A 23 -16.25 8.65 -32.45
CA THR A 23 -16.08 9.82 -33.31
C THR A 23 -14.61 10.07 -33.64
N LYS A 24 -14.35 10.62 -34.83
CA LYS A 24 -12.99 11.05 -35.23
C LYS A 24 -12.39 12.08 -34.26
N LYS A 25 -13.24 12.95 -33.68
CA LYS A 25 -12.81 13.96 -32.70
C LYS A 25 -12.27 13.33 -31.41
N GLU A 26 -12.98 12.34 -30.87
CA GLU A 26 -12.54 11.62 -29.66
C GLU A 26 -11.20 10.93 -29.89
N ALA A 27 -11.04 10.26 -31.03
CA ALA A 27 -9.78 9.61 -31.39
C ALA A 27 -8.60 10.59 -31.44
N VAL A 28 -8.81 11.77 -32.02
CA VAL A 28 -7.77 12.82 -32.09
C VAL A 28 -7.46 13.40 -30.70
N GLU A 29 -8.48 13.68 -29.88
CA GLU A 29 -8.27 14.21 -28.53
C GLU A 29 -7.53 13.21 -27.62
N GLU A 30 -7.91 11.93 -27.66
CA GLU A 30 -7.23 10.89 -26.90
C GLU A 30 -5.82 10.61 -27.43
N GLY A 31 -5.61 10.65 -28.73
CA GLY A 31 -4.27 10.58 -29.32
C GLY A 31 -3.35 11.68 -28.81
N LEU A 32 -3.83 12.93 -28.76
CA LEU A 32 -3.07 14.05 -28.19
C LEU A 32 -2.83 13.91 -26.69
N ARG A 33 -3.81 13.40 -25.92
CA ARG A 33 -3.63 13.10 -24.50
C ARG A 33 -2.56 12.04 -24.28
N LEU A 34 -2.52 11.01 -25.12
CA LEU A 34 -1.50 9.96 -25.06
C LEU A 34 -0.10 10.52 -25.32
N VAL A 35 0.06 11.37 -26.33
CA VAL A 35 1.35 12.02 -26.64
C VAL A 35 1.83 12.87 -25.46
N ARG A 36 0.94 13.62 -24.80
CA ARG A 36 1.28 14.37 -23.58
C ARG A 36 1.80 13.44 -22.48
N ARG A 37 1.14 12.29 -22.26
CA ARG A 37 1.52 11.32 -21.21
C ARG A 37 2.84 10.62 -21.54
N ARG A 38 3.16 10.42 -22.82
CA ARG A 38 4.36 9.70 -23.26
C ARG A 38 5.65 10.26 -22.66
N LYS A 39 5.80 11.59 -22.61
CA LYS A 39 6.99 12.22 -22.01
C LYS A 39 7.15 11.92 -20.52
N VAL A 40 6.06 11.78 -19.79
CA VAL A 40 6.09 11.39 -18.37
C VAL A 40 6.60 9.96 -18.25
N TYR A 41 6.09 9.05 -19.09
CA TYR A 41 6.55 7.67 -19.11
C TYR A 41 8.03 7.54 -19.50
N ASP A 42 8.50 8.32 -20.47
CA ASP A 42 9.91 8.33 -20.85
C ASP A 42 10.80 8.80 -19.68
N GLY A 43 10.35 9.80 -18.91
CA GLY A 43 11.02 10.26 -17.69
C GLY A 43 11.07 9.18 -16.60
N LEU A 44 9.96 8.48 -16.37
CA LEU A 44 9.91 7.35 -15.44
C LEU A 44 10.82 6.20 -15.89
N LEU A 45 10.85 5.89 -17.19
CA LEU A 45 11.72 4.87 -17.75
C LEU A 45 13.20 5.25 -17.58
N ALA A 46 13.55 6.53 -17.68
CA ALA A 46 14.91 7.02 -17.44
C ALA A 46 15.37 6.88 -15.97
N LEU A 47 14.44 6.75 -15.03
CA LEU A 47 14.71 6.47 -13.61
C LEU A 47 14.83 4.97 -13.32
N ARG A 48 14.49 4.10 -14.27
CA ARG A 48 14.64 2.66 -14.12
C ARG A 48 16.09 2.30 -13.80
N GLY A 49 16.29 1.56 -12.71
CA GLY A 49 17.62 1.12 -12.25
C GLY A 49 18.45 2.19 -11.53
N LYS A 50 17.96 3.44 -11.45
CA LYS A 50 18.59 4.51 -10.65
C LYS A 50 17.97 4.65 -9.26
N LEU A 51 16.70 4.27 -9.13
CA LEU A 51 16.02 4.29 -7.85
C LEU A 51 16.46 3.10 -6.99
N GLN A 52 16.95 3.40 -5.79
CA GLN A 52 17.18 2.41 -4.74
C GLN A 52 15.91 2.34 -3.90
N TRP A 53 15.25 1.19 -3.95
CA TRP A 53 14.12 0.90 -3.08
C TRP A 53 14.64 0.21 -1.83
N ASP A 54 14.31 0.74 -0.65
CA ASP A 54 14.62 0.11 0.64
C ASP A 54 13.35 -0.57 1.16
N ASP A 55 13.33 -1.90 1.10
CA ASP A 55 12.21 -2.72 1.57
C ASP A 55 12.38 -3.16 3.04
N SER A 56 13.28 -2.55 3.80
CA SER A 56 13.46 -2.89 5.22
C SER A 56 12.33 -2.36 6.10
N ASP A 57 11.90 -3.17 7.08
CA ASP A 57 10.88 -2.77 8.08
C ASP A 57 11.24 -1.46 8.82
N ALA A 58 12.53 -1.18 8.96
CA ALA A 58 13.04 0.04 9.57
C ALA A 58 12.77 1.28 8.70
N ALA A 59 13.00 1.19 7.38
CA ALA A 59 12.69 2.26 6.44
C ALA A 59 11.17 2.53 6.38
N TRP A 60 10.35 1.47 6.38
CA TRP A 60 8.90 1.59 6.46
C TRP A 60 8.40 2.18 7.80
N ALA A 61 9.12 1.95 8.90
CA ALA A 61 8.80 2.57 10.18
C ALA A 61 9.14 4.08 10.21
N LEU A 62 10.27 4.48 9.62
CA LEU A 62 10.66 5.89 9.49
C LEU A 62 9.70 6.67 8.59
N ALA A 63 9.37 6.14 7.41
CA ALA A 63 8.43 6.79 6.49
C ALA A 63 7.05 7.03 7.14
N ARG A 64 6.54 6.03 7.89
CA ARG A 64 5.28 6.18 8.64
C ARG A 64 5.38 7.19 9.79
N ALA A 65 6.54 7.28 10.45
CA ALA A 65 6.76 8.26 11.50
C ALA A 65 6.80 9.69 10.94
N GLU A 66 7.33 9.89 9.73
CA GLU A 66 7.33 11.18 9.02
C GLU A 66 5.94 11.59 8.55
N GLU A 67 5.06 10.64 8.17
CA GLU A 67 3.67 10.92 7.78
C GLU A 67 2.68 11.04 8.95
N ALA A 68 3.00 10.45 10.10
CA ALA A 68 2.20 10.52 11.33
C ALA A 68 1.85 11.95 11.80
N PRO A 69 2.74 12.96 11.80
CA PRO A 69 2.39 14.31 12.25
C PRO A 69 1.40 15.02 11.32
N ALA A 70 1.33 14.67 10.04
CA ALA A 70 0.45 15.33 9.06
C ALA A 70 -1.00 14.77 9.08
N MET A 71 -1.18 13.53 9.55
CA MET A 71 -2.46 12.82 9.54
C MET A 71 -3.01 12.49 10.94
N ALA A 72 -2.40 13.02 12.00
CA ALA A 72 -2.87 12.78 13.37
C ALA A 72 -4.21 13.47 13.64
N VAL A 73 -5.31 12.76 13.35
CA VAL A 73 -6.63 13.08 13.93
C VAL A 73 -6.52 12.80 15.43
N GLN A 74 -6.50 13.88 16.21
CA GLN A 74 -6.35 13.82 17.66
C GLN A 74 -7.68 13.39 18.28
N GLU A 75 -7.91 12.08 18.35
CA GLU A 75 -9.07 11.54 19.05
C GLU A 75 -8.94 11.84 20.55
N THR A 76 -10.00 12.40 21.13
CA THR A 76 -10.07 12.68 22.56
C THR A 76 -10.05 11.35 23.32
N LYS A 77 -8.95 11.07 24.02
CA LYS A 77 -8.87 9.90 24.91
C LYS A 77 -9.93 10.03 25.99
N GLY A 78 -11.01 9.24 25.88
CA GLY A 78 -12.07 9.18 26.89
C GLY A 78 -11.50 8.77 28.24
N SER A 79 -11.68 9.61 29.27
CA SER A 79 -11.22 9.32 30.62
C SER A 79 -12.22 8.42 31.34
N TYR A 80 -11.99 7.10 31.33
CA TYR A 80 -12.67 6.20 32.24
C TYR A 80 -11.66 5.62 33.22
N ALA A 81 -11.79 6.01 34.49
CA ALA A 81 -11.01 5.46 35.59
C ALA A 81 -11.61 4.13 36.02
N VAL A 82 -10.91 3.02 35.77
CA VAL A 82 -11.29 1.72 36.31
C VAL A 82 -10.75 1.61 37.75
N GLN A 83 -11.64 1.60 38.74
CA GLN A 83 -11.27 1.31 40.13
C GLN A 83 -11.07 -0.19 40.30
N ALA A 84 -9.83 -0.61 40.54
CA ALA A 84 -9.52 -2.00 40.87
C ALA A 84 -9.98 -2.31 42.31
N LYS A 85 -11.04 -3.11 42.44
CA LYS A 85 -11.46 -3.66 43.74
C LYS A 85 -10.64 -4.91 44.04
N ALA A 86 -9.73 -4.81 45.02
CA ALA A 86 -8.93 -5.92 45.51
C ALA A 86 -9.81 -7.00 46.16
N ALA A 87 -9.85 -8.19 45.57
CA ALA A 87 -10.42 -9.38 46.19
C ALA A 87 -9.27 -10.26 46.73
N ALA A 88 -9.03 -10.16 48.04
CA ALA A 88 -8.16 -11.07 48.76
C ALA A 88 -8.79 -12.47 48.80
N ILE A 89 -8.12 -13.46 48.19
CA ILE A 89 -8.41 -14.88 48.45
C ILE A 89 -7.13 -15.53 48.97
N VAL A 90 -7.09 -15.64 50.29
CA VAL A 90 -6.18 -16.48 51.06
C VAL A 90 -6.62 -17.94 50.89
N ARG A 91 -5.78 -18.82 50.33
CA ARG A 91 -5.83 -20.27 50.61
C ARG A 91 -4.44 -20.87 50.72
N SER A 92 -3.99 -20.92 51.98
CA SER A 92 -3.28 -21.99 52.69
C SER A 92 -2.33 -22.92 51.92
N ALA A 93 -1.11 -22.94 52.41
CA ALA A 93 -0.02 -23.85 52.09
C ALA A 93 -0.23 -25.32 52.52
N LYS A 94 0.68 -26.17 52.00
CA LYS A 94 1.08 -27.56 52.39
C LYS A 94 0.39 -28.65 51.53
N ALA A 95 1.09 -29.60 50.89
CA ALA A 95 2.28 -30.34 51.32
C ALA A 95 3.18 -30.84 50.15
N LYS A 96 4.42 -31.17 50.51
CA LYS A 96 5.57 -31.58 49.69
C LYS A 96 5.58 -33.10 49.40
N ARG A 97 5.91 -33.46 48.13
CA ARG A 97 6.92 -34.46 47.63
C ARG A 97 6.73 -35.98 47.88
N PRO A 98 7.49 -36.90 47.19
CA PRO A 98 8.43 -36.74 46.05
C PRO A 98 8.33 -37.80 44.89
N ALA A 99 9.03 -37.46 43.81
CA ALA A 99 9.77 -38.23 42.78
C ALA A 99 9.69 -39.78 42.70
N ALA A 100 9.49 -40.27 41.47
CA ALA A 100 10.05 -41.55 40.99
C ALA A 100 10.64 -41.36 39.58
N VAL A 101 11.89 -41.79 39.41
CA VAL A 101 12.70 -41.74 38.19
C VAL A 101 12.87 -43.16 37.63
N ALA A 102 12.97 -43.24 36.30
CA ALA A 102 13.56 -44.29 35.45
C ALA A 102 12.80 -45.58 35.10
N ARG A 103 12.69 -45.80 33.78
CA ARG A 103 13.01 -47.01 32.96
C ARG A 103 12.29 -46.84 31.62
N SER A 104 12.76 -47.20 30.43
CA SER A 104 14.01 -47.72 29.87
C SER A 104 13.77 -47.81 28.35
N LYS A 105 14.85 -47.67 27.56
CA LYS A 105 14.93 -47.86 26.09
C LYS A 105 14.06 -49.00 25.53
N VAL A 106 13.47 -48.82 24.35
CA VAL A 106 13.35 -49.87 23.33
C VAL A 106 13.58 -49.26 21.94
N LYS A 107 14.18 -50.11 21.12
CA LYS A 107 14.84 -50.00 19.82
C LYS A 107 13.86 -49.90 18.66
#